data_AF-A0A496ARV0-F1
#
_entry.id   AF-A0A496ARV0-F1
#
_cell.length_a   1.000
_cell.length_b   1.000
_cell.length_c   1.000
_cell.angle_alpha   90.00
_cell.angle_beta   90.00
_cell.angle_gamma   90.00
#
_symmetry.space_group_name_H-M   'P 1'
#
loop_
_entity.id
_entity.type
_entity.pdbx_description
1 polymer ?
#
loop_
_entity_poly.entity_id
_entity_poly.type
_entity_poly.pdbx_seq_one_letter_code
_entity_poly.pdbx_strand_id
1 'polypeptide(L)'
;MDELKETLQSVIDQDRIGSPVFIRVVLNMAENVDTLIHPTSELVAFSNALIPSEIRSLYTQSSNDDTQVTVMLHFVGGQMALLSTNRVDSQTDIDLMLVGNKGVIYHQTPIGRNYLSGNPPILGETGLFTDVMTQSLATGKPIKVEA
;
A
#
# COMPACT_ATOMS: atom_id res chain seq x y z
N MET A 1 -5.87 -6.63 7.19
CA MET A 1 -5.93 -6.00 5.86
C MET A 1 -7.02 -6.64 5.02
N ASP A 2 -7.34 -7.92 5.24
CA ASP A 2 -8.36 -8.64 4.49
C ASP A 2 -9.77 -8.03 4.56
N GLU A 3 -10.26 -7.61 5.73
CA GLU A 3 -11.58 -6.96 5.82
C GLU A 3 -11.69 -5.67 5.00
N LEU A 4 -10.63 -4.84 5.02
CA LEU A 4 -10.57 -3.62 4.21
C LEU A 4 -10.51 -3.97 2.72
N LYS A 5 -9.72 -4.99 2.34
CA LYS A 5 -9.62 -5.50 0.98
C LYS A 5 -10.98 -6.00 0.47
N GLU A 6 -11.69 -6.81 1.26
CA GLU A 6 -13.02 -7.33 0.94
C GLU A 6 -14.04 -6.21 0.77
N THR A 7 -14.01 -5.22 1.67
CA THR A 7 -14.90 -4.05 1.59
C THR A 7 -14.64 -3.24 0.31
N LEU A 8 -13.38 -2.96 -0.01
CA LEU A 8 -13.02 -2.24 -1.23
C LEU A 8 -13.37 -3.05 -2.48
N GLN A 9 -13.09 -4.36 -2.48
CA GLN A 9 -13.44 -5.26 -3.57
C GLN A 9 -14.95 -5.25 -3.82
N SER A 10 -15.78 -5.31 -2.77
CA SER A 10 -17.23 -5.22 -2.93
C SER A 10 -17.67 -3.90 -3.58
N VAL A 11 -16.99 -2.78 -3.32
CA VAL A 11 -17.32 -1.49 -3.94
C VAL A 11 -16.89 -1.45 -5.41
N ILE A 12 -15.75 -2.07 -5.74
CA ILE A 12 -15.25 -2.24 -7.11
C ILE A 12 -16.22 -3.13 -7.91
N ASP A 13 -16.63 -4.28 -7.34
CA ASP A 13 -17.52 -5.25 -7.99
C ASP A 13 -18.92 -4.68 -8.24
N GLN A 14 -19.37 -3.76 -7.38
CA GLN A 14 -20.61 -3.00 -7.57
C GLN A 14 -20.48 -1.84 -8.58
N ASP A 15 -19.32 -1.68 -9.24
CA ASP A 15 -19.02 -0.65 -10.24
C ASP A 15 -19.21 0.80 -9.73
N ARG A 16 -19.18 1.00 -8.40
CA ARG A 16 -19.48 2.30 -7.79
C ARG A 16 -18.42 3.37 -8.05
N ILE A 17 -17.16 2.96 -8.21
CA ILE A 17 -16.05 3.83 -8.63
C ILE A 17 -15.56 3.54 -10.04
N GLY A 18 -16.20 2.60 -10.74
CA GLY A 18 -15.71 2.07 -12.00
C GLY A 18 -14.39 1.31 -11.85
N SER A 19 -13.57 1.30 -12.90
CA SER A 19 -12.29 0.57 -12.88
C SER A 19 -11.23 1.37 -12.10
N PRO A 20 -10.56 0.75 -11.10
CA PRO A 20 -9.45 1.38 -10.40
C PRO A 20 -8.32 1.80 -11.33
N VAL A 21 -7.84 3.03 -11.16
CA VAL A 21 -6.76 3.62 -11.97
C VAL A 21 -5.56 4.11 -11.14
N PHE A 22 -5.80 4.42 -9.86
CA PHE A 22 -4.74 4.86 -8.97
C PHE A 22 -5.07 4.51 -7.52
N ILE A 23 -4.05 4.11 -6.76
CA ILE A 23 -4.17 3.94 -5.30
C ILE A 23 -3.03 4.64 -4.58
N ARG A 24 -3.35 5.36 -3.51
CA ARG A 24 -2.39 5.84 -2.52
C ARG A 24 -2.66 5.17 -1.19
N VAL A 25 -1.63 4.62 -0.57
CA VAL A 25 -1.71 4.12 0.80
C VAL A 25 -0.54 4.68 1.60
N VAL A 26 -0.85 5.27 2.75
CA VAL A 26 0.13 5.67 3.76
C VAL A 26 -0.16 4.85 5.01
N LEU A 27 0.81 4.06 5.43
CA LEU A 27 0.78 3.26 6.65
C LEU A 27 1.77 3.87 7.64
N ASN A 28 1.27 4.40 8.74
CA ASN A 28 2.12 4.79 9.85
C ASN A 28 2.20 3.62 10.82
N MET A 29 3.40 3.26 11.27
CA MET A 29 3.62 2.20 12.23
C MET A 29 4.38 2.71 13.44
N ALA A 30 4.01 2.20 14.62
CA ALA A 30 4.77 2.44 15.84
C ALA A 30 6.22 1.94 15.71
N GLU A 31 7.15 2.57 16.43
CA GLU A 31 8.61 2.37 16.31
C GLU A 31 9.12 0.92 16.52
N ASN A 32 8.29 0.01 17.02
CA ASN A 32 8.69 -1.34 17.43
C ASN A 32 8.87 -2.36 16.29
N VAL A 33 8.98 -1.92 15.03
CA VAL A 33 9.16 -2.82 13.88
C VAL A 33 10.57 -2.74 13.31
N ASP A 34 11.26 -3.89 13.25
CA ASP A 34 12.66 -4.02 12.84
C ASP A 34 12.95 -3.45 11.44
N THR A 35 12.02 -3.61 10.49
CA THR A 35 12.15 -3.12 9.12
C THR A 35 10.81 -2.68 8.53
N LEU A 36 10.86 -1.63 7.71
CA LEU A 36 9.70 -1.15 6.96
C LEU A 36 9.51 -1.85 5.61
N ILE A 37 10.43 -2.73 5.18
CA ILE A 37 10.31 -3.41 3.89
C ILE A 37 9.16 -4.41 3.88
N HIS A 38 9.10 -5.29 4.88
CA HIS A 38 8.02 -6.27 4.99
C HIS A 38 6.61 -5.65 5.01
N PRO A 39 6.30 -4.67 5.88
CA PRO A 39 4.97 -4.04 5.89
C PRO A 39 4.66 -3.33 4.56
N THR A 40 5.66 -2.72 3.91
CA THR A 40 5.46 -2.10 2.59
C THR A 40 5.20 -3.14 1.51
N SER A 41 5.85 -4.31 1.58
CA SER A 41 5.60 -5.46 0.69
C SER A 41 4.14 -5.94 0.78
N GLU A 42 3.57 -5.94 1.99
CA GLU A 42 2.14 -6.23 2.20
C GLU A 42 1.24 -5.16 1.56
N LEU A 43 1.61 -3.87 1.60
CA LEU A 43 0.88 -2.83 0.86
C LEU A 43 0.94 -3.04 -0.66
N VAL A 44 2.07 -3.54 -1.18
CA VAL A 44 2.20 -3.88 -2.60
C VAL A 44 1.24 -5.01 -2.95
N ALA A 45 1.23 -6.10 -2.17
CA ALA A 45 0.30 -7.21 -2.37
C ALA A 45 -1.16 -6.79 -2.28
N PHE A 46 -1.51 -5.98 -1.28
CA PHE A 46 -2.83 -5.39 -1.12
C PHE A 46 -3.25 -4.57 -2.34
N SER A 47 -2.36 -3.71 -2.83
CA SER A 47 -2.64 -2.85 -3.99
C SER A 47 -2.75 -3.64 -5.29
N ASN A 48 -1.90 -4.66 -5.46
CA ASN A 48 -1.93 -5.58 -6.60
C ASN A 48 -3.26 -6.34 -6.70
N ALA A 49 -3.86 -6.69 -5.56
CA ALA A 49 -5.15 -7.37 -5.54
C ALA A 49 -6.33 -6.47 -5.96
N LEU A 50 -6.21 -5.15 -5.80
CA LEU A 50 -7.30 -4.18 -6.07
C LEU A 50 -7.27 -3.60 -7.48
N ILE A 51 -6.09 -3.53 -8.12
CA ILE A 51 -5.95 -3.00 -9.48
C ILE A 51 -6.11 -4.16 -10.47
N PRO A 52 -7.02 -4.07 -11.47
CA PRO A 52 -7.26 -5.16 -12.42
C PRO A 52 -6.19 -5.20 -13.53
N SER A 53 -4.92 -5.20 -13.16
CA SER A 53 -3.77 -5.25 -14.07
C SER A 53 -2.56 -5.79 -13.31
N GLU A 54 -1.65 -6.45 -14.02
CA GLU A 54 -0.39 -6.93 -13.44
C GLU A 54 0.58 -5.78 -13.21
N ILE A 55 1.39 -5.87 -12.15
CA ILE A 55 2.50 -4.96 -11.92
C ILE A 55 3.53 -5.16 -13.03
N ARG A 56 3.85 -4.10 -13.77
CA ARG A 56 4.91 -4.07 -14.77
C ARG A 56 6.27 -3.81 -14.13
N SER A 57 6.31 -2.88 -13.19
CA SER A 57 7.53 -2.53 -12.47
C SER A 57 7.23 -1.88 -11.13
N LEU A 58 8.13 -2.06 -10.17
CA LEU A 58 8.15 -1.26 -8.96
C LEU A 58 9.44 -0.45 -8.84
N TYR A 59 9.32 0.69 -8.17
CA TYR A 59 10.46 1.49 -7.74
C TYR A 59 10.36 1.76 -6.25
N THR A 60 11.41 1.42 -5.51
CA THR A 60 11.45 1.56 -4.05
C THR A 60 12.50 2.60 -3.65
N GLN A 61 12.14 3.46 -2.70
CA GLN A 61 13.04 4.41 -2.04
C GLN A 61 12.88 4.28 -0.53
N SER A 62 13.96 4.47 0.21
CA SER A 62 13.94 4.60 1.67
C SER A 62 14.58 5.92 2.07
N SER A 63 14.20 6.43 3.25
CA SER A 63 14.92 7.52 3.89
C SER A 63 16.28 7.01 4.42
N ASN A 64 17.25 7.93 4.58
CA ASN A 64 18.59 7.59 5.06
C ASN A 64 18.62 7.10 6.52
N ASP A 65 17.57 7.38 7.28
CA ASP A 65 17.40 7.03 8.68
C ASP A 65 16.44 5.85 8.91
N ASP A 66 16.04 5.16 7.83
CA ASP A 66 15.11 4.03 7.83
C ASP A 66 13.73 4.33 8.48
N THR A 67 13.36 5.61 8.55
CA THR A 67 12.05 6.06 9.05
C THR A 67 10.94 5.97 8.03
N GLN A 68 11.27 5.85 6.74
CA GLN A 68 10.29 5.77 5.66
C GLN A 68 10.75 4.82 4.55
N VAL A 69 9.81 4.04 4.03
CA VAL A 69 9.94 3.33 2.75
C VAL A 69 8.76 3.72 1.86
N THR A 70 9.06 4.14 0.64
CA THR A 70 8.06 4.49 -0.37
C THR A 70 8.26 3.62 -1.61
N VAL A 71 7.15 3.08 -2.13
CA VAL A 71 7.10 2.27 -3.34
C VAL A 71 6.16 2.92 -4.34
N MET A 72 6.61 3.05 -5.58
CA MET A 72 5.77 3.37 -6.72
C MET A 72 5.61 2.13 -7.61
N LEU A 73 4.36 1.73 -7.86
CA LEU A 73 4.02 0.63 -8.77
C LEU A 73 3.53 1.21 -10.09
N HIS A 74 4.00 0.67 -11.20
CA HIS A 74 3.41 0.87 -12.51
C HIS A 74 2.82 -0.44 -12.99
N PHE A 75 1.56 -0.40 -13.43
CA PHE A 75 0.84 -1.55 -13.94
C PHE A 75 0.90 -1.59 -15.48
N VAL A 76 0.66 -2.77 -16.06
CA VAL A 76 0.68 -2.95 -17.53
C VAL A 76 -0.35 -2.06 -18.23
N GLY A 77 -1.54 -1.90 -17.63
CA GLY A 77 -2.61 -1.07 -18.16
C GLY A 77 -2.44 0.44 -17.96
N GLY A 78 -1.30 0.89 -17.41
CA GLY A 78 -1.01 2.31 -17.17
C GLY A 78 -1.55 2.86 -15.85
N GLN A 79 -2.19 2.02 -15.03
CA GLN A 79 -2.53 2.36 -13.64
C GLN A 79 -1.25 2.52 -12.81
N MET A 80 -1.36 3.18 -11.67
CA MET A 80 -0.24 3.39 -10.75
C MET A 80 -0.65 3.19 -9.29
N ALA A 81 0.32 2.87 -8.44
CA ALA A 81 0.16 2.94 -6.99
C ALA A 81 1.30 3.73 -6.35
N LEU A 82 0.99 4.51 -5.31
CA LEU A 82 1.98 5.15 -4.45
C LEU A 82 1.76 4.70 -3.01
N LEU A 83 2.72 3.95 -2.48
CA LEU A 83 2.62 3.28 -1.20
C LEU A 83 3.73 3.78 -0.31
N SER A 84 3.42 4.16 0.92
CA SER A 84 4.41 4.64 1.87
C SER A 84 4.17 4.02 3.22
N THR A 85 5.23 3.49 3.82
CA THR A 85 5.23 3.07 5.22
C THR A 85 6.18 3.96 5.98
N ASN A 86 5.73 4.50 7.11
CA ASN A 86 6.50 5.40 7.97
C ASN A 86 6.60 4.83 9.39
N ARG A 87 7.74 5.02 10.04
CA ARG A 87 7.86 4.94 11.50
C ARG A 87 7.37 6.25 12.10
N VAL A 88 6.54 6.13 13.14
CA VAL A 88 6.03 7.27 13.90
C VAL A 88 6.07 6.97 15.39
N ASP A 89 6.24 8.01 16.21
CA ASP A 89 6.16 7.93 17.68
C ASP A 89 4.72 7.79 18.20
N SER A 90 3.76 7.69 17.27
CA SER A 90 2.35 7.54 17.54
C SER A 90 1.89 6.10 17.29
N GLN A 91 0.57 5.91 17.23
CA GLN A 91 -0.01 4.61 17.01
C GLN A 91 -0.04 4.25 15.52
N THR A 92 -0.15 2.96 15.23
CA THR A 92 -0.31 2.46 13.87
C THR A 92 -1.63 2.95 13.28
N ASP A 93 -1.58 3.51 12.07
CA ASP A 93 -2.74 3.98 11.33
C ASP A 93 -2.55 3.82 9.82
N ILE A 94 -3.67 3.85 9.08
CA ILE A 94 -3.69 3.80 7.62
C ILE A 94 -4.53 4.93 7.05
N ASP A 95 -4.03 5.54 5.98
CA ASP A 95 -4.71 6.49 5.11
C ASP A 95 -4.65 5.98 3.66
N LEU A 96 -5.83 5.75 3.09
CA LEU A 96 -6.02 5.15 1.78
C LEU A 96 -6.89 6.06 0.91
N MET A 97 -6.45 6.24 -0.33
CA MET A 97 -7.23 6.84 -1.41
C MET A 97 -7.21 5.90 -2.61
N LEU A 98 -8.38 5.41 -3.01
CA LEU A 98 -8.56 4.58 -4.20
C LEU A 98 -9.37 5.36 -5.24
N VAL A 99 -8.75 5.63 -6.38
CA VAL A 99 -9.35 6.38 -7.49
C VAL A 99 -9.73 5.39 -8.58
N GLY A 100 -11.00 5.39 -8.96
CA GLY A 100 -11.49 4.76 -10.17
C GLY A 100 -11.98 5.80 -11.18
N ASN A 101 -12.27 5.37 -12.40
CA ASN A 101 -12.70 6.28 -13.47
C ASN A 101 -14.10 6.90 -13.27
N LYS A 102 -14.89 6.45 -12.29
CA LYS A 102 -16.21 7.01 -11.94
C LYS A 102 -16.28 7.63 -10.53
N GLY A 103 -15.23 7.51 -9.72
CA GLY A 103 -15.27 8.02 -8.35
C GLY A 103 -14.02 7.72 -7.52
N VAL A 104 -14.04 8.15 -6.26
CA VAL A 104 -12.92 8.00 -5.32
C VAL A 104 -13.43 7.49 -3.99
N ILE A 105 -12.69 6.56 -3.37
CA ILE A 105 -12.89 6.10 -2.00
C ILE A 105 -11.76 6.67 -1.15
N TYR A 106 -12.13 7.22 0.00
CA TYR A 106 -11.22 7.62 1.07
C TYR A 106 -11.47 6.74 2.28
N HIS A 107 -10.41 6.21 2.86
CA HIS A 107 -10.45 5.49 4.12
C HIS A 107 -9.30 5.96 4.98
N GLN A 108 -9.59 6.34 6.22
CA GLN A 108 -8.57 6.71 7.20
C GLN A 108 -8.92 6.08 8.53
N THR A 109 -7.92 5.57 9.24
CA THR A 109 -8.11 5.16 10.64
C THR A 109 -8.60 6.37 11.45
N PRO A 110 -9.70 6.24 12.22
CA PRO A 110 -10.25 7.36 12.96
C PRO A 110 -9.24 8.01 13.90
N ILE A 111 -9.08 9.33 13.82
CA ILE A 111 -8.22 10.11 14.74
C ILE A 111 -9.01 10.57 15.99
N GLY A 112 -8.30 10.82 17.10
CA GLY A 112 -8.86 11.45 18.30
C GLY A 112 -9.67 10.50 19.20
N ARG A 113 -10.78 10.96 19.79
CA ARG A 113 -11.56 10.18 20.79
C ARG A 113 -12.18 8.89 20.23
N ASN A 114 -12.41 8.83 18.93
CA ASN A 114 -12.96 7.66 18.23
C ASN A 114 -11.88 6.65 17.82
N TYR A 115 -10.61 6.91 18.17
CA TYR A 115 -9.51 6.00 17.86
C TYR A 115 -9.70 4.63 18.53
N LEU A 116 -10.25 4.57 19.76
CA LEU A 116 -10.52 3.30 20.47
C LEU A 116 -11.54 2.38 19.77
N SER A 117 -12.26 2.91 18.78
CA SER A 117 -13.18 2.13 17.95
C SER A 117 -12.56 1.66 16.61
N GLY A 118 -11.35 2.12 16.28
CA GLY A 118 -10.60 1.65 15.13
C GLY A 118 -9.67 0.51 15.51
N ASN A 119 -9.78 -0.64 14.85
CA ASN A 119 -8.75 -1.65 14.94
C ASN A 119 -7.57 -1.23 14.06
N PRO A 120 -6.32 -1.28 14.56
CA PRO A 120 -5.15 -1.03 13.73
C PRO A 120 -5.14 -2.03 12.56
N PRO A 121 -4.60 -1.64 11.39
CA PRO A 121 -4.51 -2.53 10.25
C PRO A 121 -3.64 -3.74 10.60
N ILE A 122 -4.25 -4.93 10.58
CA ILE A 122 -3.50 -6.20 10.69
C ILE A 122 -2.82 -6.44 9.33
N LEU A 123 -1.50 -6.49 9.30
CA LEU A 123 -0.74 -6.80 8.08
C LEU A 123 -0.72 -8.31 7.84
N GLY A 124 -0.59 -8.72 6.58
CA GLY A 124 -0.30 -10.11 6.26
C GLY A 124 1.15 -10.47 6.56
N GLU A 125 1.51 -11.73 6.34
CA GLU A 125 2.86 -12.27 6.61
C GLU A 125 3.52 -12.82 5.33
N THR A 126 3.05 -12.43 4.15
CA THR A 126 3.45 -13.09 2.90
C THR A 126 4.83 -12.66 2.44
N GLY A 127 5.16 -11.37 2.58
CA GLY A 127 6.43 -10.79 2.16
C GLY A 127 6.73 -10.96 0.66
N LEU A 128 5.74 -11.19 -0.19
CA LEU A 128 5.91 -11.64 -1.59
C LEU A 128 6.81 -10.73 -2.45
N PHE A 129 6.81 -9.42 -2.19
CA PHE A 129 7.56 -8.43 -2.96
C PHE A 129 8.87 -7.98 -2.28
N THR A 130 9.24 -8.59 -1.16
CA THR A 130 10.39 -8.18 -0.33
C THR A 130 11.70 -8.21 -1.13
N ASP A 131 11.94 -9.27 -1.90
CA ASP A 131 13.19 -9.43 -2.67
C ASP A 131 13.30 -8.39 -3.79
N VAL A 132 12.21 -8.16 -4.52
CA VAL A 132 12.17 -7.21 -5.65
C VAL A 132 12.30 -5.77 -5.13
N MET A 133 11.68 -5.45 -4.00
CA MET A 133 11.85 -4.16 -3.30
C MET A 133 13.29 -3.94 -2.86
N THR A 134 13.91 -4.95 -2.24
CA THR A 134 15.29 -4.89 -1.78
C THR A 134 16.26 -4.70 -2.95
N GLN A 135 16.01 -5.37 -4.08
CA GLN A 135 16.77 -5.17 -5.30
C GLN A 135 16.60 -3.74 -5.87
N SER A 136 15.38 -3.19 -5.85
CA SER A 136 15.12 -1.83 -6.31
C SER A 136 15.86 -0.80 -5.45
N LEU A 137 15.86 -0.97 -4.12
CA LEU A 137 16.62 -0.12 -3.20
C LEU A 137 18.12 -0.19 -3.47
N ALA A 138 18.68 -1.40 -3.57
CA ALA A 138 20.11 -1.60 -3.78
C ALA A 138 20.61 -1.00 -5.10
N THR A 139 19.78 -1.04 -6.15
CA THR A 139 20.16 -0.53 -7.47
C THR A 139 19.78 0.93 -7.70
N GLY A 140 18.88 1.49 -6.89
CA GLY A 140 18.28 2.81 -7.08
C GLY A 140 17.46 2.91 -8.37
N LYS A 141 17.03 1.78 -8.95
CA LYS A 141 16.34 1.71 -10.25
C LYS A 141 14.99 0.99 -10.14
N PRO A 142 14.04 1.29 -11.05
CA PRO A 142 12.84 0.49 -11.18
C PRO A 142 13.17 -0.95 -11.58
N ILE A 143 12.57 -1.93 -10.90
CA ILE A 143 12.69 -3.36 -11.21
C ILE A 143 11.42 -3.83 -11.89
N LYS A 144 11.55 -4.55 -13.00
CA LYS A 144 10.41 -5.19 -13.66
C LYS A 144 9.95 -6.37 -12.81
N VAL A 145 8.64 -6.51 -12.65
CA VAL A 145 8.05 -7.69 -12.02
C VAL A 145 7.69 -8.63 -13.16
N GLU A 146 8.35 -9.77 -13.23
CA GLU A 146 8.01 -10.82 -14.21
C GLU A 146 6.84 -11.63 -13.66
N ALA A 147 5.79 -11.81 -14.48
CA ALA A 147 4.62 -12.62 -14.19
C ALA A 147 4.90 -14.11 -14.44
#